data_AF-A0A368F970-F1
#
_entry.id   AF-A0A368F970-F1
#
_cell.length_a   1.000
_cell.length_b   1.000
_cell.length_c   1.000
_cell.angle_alpha   90.00
_cell.angle_beta   90.00
_cell.angle_gamma   90.00
#
_symmetry.space_group_name_H-M   'P 1'
#
loop_
_entity.id
_entity.type
_entity.pdbx_description
1 polymer ?
#
loop_
_entity_poly.entity_id
_entity_poly.type
_entity_poly.pdbx_seq_one_letter_code
_entity_poly.pdbx_strand_id
1 'polypeptide(L)'
;MVPQNEELLKKSRLPLGLTLHPFRDMKNLNIIQTSTIVRCRYCRTYINPYVYLPDSRHWKCNLCNRNNDLPDDFCWDPNTKSFGDPVNRPEIKHPTVEFIAPNEYMV
;
A
#
# COMPACT_ATOMS: atom_id res chain seq x y z
N MET A 1 -17.36 11.82 -1.83
CA MET A 1 -17.66 10.96 -3.00
C MET A 1 -16.97 11.54 -4.23
N VAL A 2 -16.42 10.71 -5.11
CA VAL A 2 -15.72 11.14 -6.33
C VAL A 2 -16.68 11.02 -7.53
N PRO A 3 -16.79 12.03 -8.41
CA PRO A 3 -17.58 11.92 -9.65
C PRO A 3 -17.08 10.76 -10.52
N GLN A 4 -18.01 9.93 -11.02
CA GLN A 4 -17.66 8.73 -11.80
C GLN A 4 -17.12 9.03 -13.20
N ASN A 5 -17.43 10.21 -13.74
CA ASN A 5 -16.99 10.64 -15.06
C ASN A 5 -16.75 12.16 -15.10
N GLU A 6 -16.10 12.61 -16.16
CA GLU A 6 -15.71 14.01 -16.35
C GLU A 6 -16.93 14.94 -16.52
N GLU A 7 -18.00 14.46 -17.15
CA GLU A 7 -19.24 15.23 -17.34
C GLU A 7 -19.87 15.61 -15.99
N LEU A 8 -19.97 14.63 -15.08
CA LEU A 8 -20.50 14.85 -13.74
C LEU A 8 -19.60 15.78 -12.93
N LEU A 9 -18.28 15.65 -13.04
CA LEU A 9 -17.33 16.58 -12.40
C LEU A 9 -17.57 18.01 -12.89
N LYS A 10 -17.64 18.24 -14.21
CA LYS A 10 -17.90 19.55 -14.81
C LYS A 10 -19.25 20.12 -14.35
N LYS A 11 -20.31 19.31 -14.30
CA LYS A 11 -21.65 19.72 -13.84
C LYS A 11 -21.66 20.09 -12.35
N SER A 12 -20.85 19.43 -11.53
CA SER A 12 -20.81 19.70 -10.09
C SER A 12 -20.29 21.10 -9.74
N ARG A 13 -19.48 21.71 -10.63
CA ARG A 13 -18.78 22.99 -10.40
C ARG A 13 -17.92 22.99 -9.13
N LEU A 14 -17.52 21.82 -8.64
CA LEU A 14 -16.63 21.65 -7.50
C LEU A 14 -15.22 21.30 -7.98
N PRO A 15 -14.16 21.85 -7.35
CA PRO A 15 -12.80 21.41 -7.61
C PRO A 15 -12.60 19.98 -7.09
N LEU A 16 -11.94 19.14 -7.87
CA LEU A 16 -11.44 17.84 -7.44
C LEU A 16 -9.95 17.95 -7.18
N GLY A 17 -9.56 17.92 -5.91
CA GLY A 17 -8.16 18.05 -5.48
C GLY A 17 -7.89 17.27 -4.20
N LEU A 18 -6.61 17.10 -3.90
CA LEU A 18 -6.13 16.41 -2.70
C LEU A 18 -5.21 17.35 -1.92
N THR A 19 -5.55 17.61 -0.66
CA THR A 19 -4.67 18.33 0.27
C THR A 19 -3.91 17.31 1.09
N LEU A 20 -2.58 17.32 0.99
CA LEU A 20 -1.69 16.38 1.67
C LEU A 20 -0.94 17.06 2.82
N HIS A 21 -0.89 16.40 3.97
CA HIS A 21 -0.06 16.79 5.10
C HIS A 21 0.71 15.56 5.60
N PRO A 22 1.82 15.18 4.94
CA PRO A 22 2.50 13.90 5.20
C PRO A 22 2.94 13.68 6.66
N PHE A 23 3.26 14.77 7.37
CA PHE A 23 3.77 14.74 8.74
C PHE A 23 2.74 15.17 9.79
N ARG A 24 1.46 15.27 9.43
CA ARG A 24 0.41 15.55 10.41
C ARG A 24 0.13 14.26 11.19
N ASP A 25 0.26 14.34 12.52
CA ASP A 25 -0.01 13.25 13.49
C ASP A 25 1.00 12.08 13.52
N MET A 26 2.30 12.37 13.61
CA MET A 26 3.39 11.38 13.71
C MET A 26 3.48 10.58 15.03
N LYS A 27 2.47 10.63 15.91
CA LYS A 27 2.65 10.10 17.28
C LYS A 27 2.62 8.57 17.37
N ASN A 28 1.97 7.87 16.45
CA ASN A 28 1.75 6.41 16.51
C ASN A 28 1.73 5.76 15.10
N LEU A 29 2.78 5.96 14.32
CA LEU A 29 2.89 5.35 12.99
C LEU A 29 3.51 3.94 13.08
N ASN A 30 2.98 2.98 12.32
CA ASN A 30 3.62 1.67 12.20
C ASN A 30 4.88 1.83 11.33
N ILE A 31 6.05 1.66 11.96
CA ILE A 31 7.34 1.63 11.28
C ILE A 31 7.64 0.19 10.89
N ILE A 32 7.84 -0.06 9.60
CA ILE A 32 8.09 -1.38 9.03
C ILE A 32 9.54 -1.47 8.60
N GLN A 33 10.27 -2.42 9.20
CA GLN A 33 11.60 -2.80 8.77
C GLN A 33 11.53 -4.15 8.07
N THR A 34 11.85 -4.17 6.78
CA THR A 34 11.79 -5.36 5.92
C THR A 34 12.96 -5.35 4.94
N SER A 35 13.36 -6.53 4.46
CA SER A 35 14.37 -6.69 3.40
C SER A 35 13.89 -6.12 2.06
N THR A 36 12.62 -6.34 1.74
CA THR A 36 12.02 -6.00 0.45
C THR A 36 10.73 -5.22 0.67
N ILE A 37 10.63 -4.04 0.04
CA ILE A 37 9.38 -3.28 -0.01
C ILE A 37 8.57 -3.72 -1.24
N VAL A 38 7.44 -4.39 -0.99
CA VAL A 38 6.59 -4.94 -2.05
C VAL A 38 5.89 -3.84 -2.83
N ARG A 39 6.09 -3.85 -4.15
CA ARG A 39 5.52 -2.88 -5.10
C ARG A 39 4.97 -3.59 -6.33
N CYS A 40 3.95 -3.00 -6.94
CA CYS A 40 3.42 -3.48 -8.21
C CYS A 40 4.52 -3.44 -9.28
N ARG A 41 4.76 -4.55 -9.99
CA ARG A 41 5.77 -4.67 -11.04
C ARG A 41 5.51 -3.70 -12.21
N TYR A 42 4.26 -3.30 -12.40
CA TYR A 42 3.82 -2.50 -13.55
C TYR A 42 3.73 -1.01 -13.24
N CYS A 43 2.92 -0.61 -12.26
CA CYS A 43 2.70 0.81 -11.92
C CYS A 43 3.54 1.30 -10.74
N ARG A 44 4.35 0.43 -10.12
CA ARG A 44 5.25 0.73 -8.99
C ARG A 44 4.57 1.18 -7.69
N THR A 45 3.24 1.19 -7.63
CA THR A 45 2.46 1.41 -6.40
C THR A 45 2.86 0.43 -5.30
N TYR A 46 3.08 0.94 -4.09
CA TYR A 46 3.29 0.12 -2.90
C TYR A 46 2.09 -0.79 -2.62
N ILE A 47 2.35 -1.99 -2.12
CA ILE A 47 1.26 -2.80 -1.56
C ILE A 47 0.58 -2.02 -0.42
N ASN A 48 -0.74 -2.10 -0.35
CA ASN A 48 -1.55 -1.25 0.54
C ASN A 48 -2.86 -1.98 0.91
N PRO A 49 -3.65 -1.47 1.88
CA PRO A 49 -4.84 -2.16 2.38
C PRO A 49 -5.96 -2.42 1.35
N TYR A 50 -5.94 -1.74 0.21
CA TYR A 50 -7.00 -1.82 -0.78
C TYR A 50 -6.73 -2.85 -1.88
N VAL A 51 -5.60 -3.57 -1.81
CA VAL A 51 -5.28 -4.64 -2.76
C VAL A 51 -6.18 -5.86 -2.54
N TYR A 52 -6.34 -6.68 -3.58
CA TYR A 52 -7.03 -7.97 -3.44
C TYR A 52 -6.01 -9.10 -3.34
N LEU A 53 -6.11 -9.91 -2.28
CA LEU A 53 -5.29 -11.09 -2.03
C LEU A 53 -6.11 -12.34 -2.37
N PRO A 54 -6.00 -12.90 -3.59
CA PRO A 54 -6.72 -14.12 -3.96
C PRO A 54 -6.22 -15.36 -3.18
N ASP A 55 -4.95 -15.35 -2.79
CA ASP A 55 -4.28 -16.43 -2.06
C ASP A 55 -3.06 -15.86 -1.30
N SER A 56 -2.21 -16.74 -0.74
CA SER A 56 -1.02 -16.35 0.03
C SER A 56 0.23 -16.06 -0.81
N ARG A 57 0.16 -16.16 -2.14
CA ARG A 57 1.29 -16.01 -3.07
C ARG A 57 1.09 -14.96 -4.14
N HIS A 58 -0.11 -14.40 -4.27
CA HIS A 58 -0.42 -13.41 -5.29
C HIS A 58 -1.24 -12.26 -4.72
N TRP A 59 -1.15 -11.11 -5.38
CA TRP A 59 -1.99 -9.96 -5.10
C TRP A 59 -2.35 -9.21 -6.38
N LYS A 60 -3.56 -8.64 -6.41
CA LYS A 60 -4.03 -7.79 -7.50
C LYS A 60 -3.98 -6.33 -7.07
N CYS A 61 -3.25 -5.53 -7.85
CA CYS A 61 -3.08 -4.11 -7.57
C CYS A 61 -4.39 -3.34 -7.78
N ASN A 62 -4.80 -2.56 -6.78
CA ASN A 62 -6.03 -1.76 -6.81
C ASN A 62 -6.01 -0.56 -7.76
N LEU A 63 -4.83 -0.12 -8.21
CA LEU A 63 -4.72 1.01 -9.14
C LEU A 63 -4.69 0.59 -10.60
N CYS A 64 -3.96 -0.48 -10.94
CA CYS A 64 -3.80 -0.94 -12.34
C CYS A 64 -4.49 -2.26 -12.65
N ASN A 65 -5.11 -2.90 -11.66
CA ASN A 65 -5.84 -4.18 -11.77
C ASN A 65 -5.01 -5.38 -12.28
N ARG A 66 -3.69 -5.29 -12.29
CA ARG A 66 -2.79 -6.39 -12.67
C ARG A 66 -2.42 -7.26 -11.48
N ASN A 67 -2.29 -8.55 -11.73
CA ASN A 67 -1.79 -9.54 -10.77
C ASN A 67 -0.27 -9.43 -10.63
N ASN A 68 0.23 -9.65 -9.42
CA ASN A 68 1.62 -9.66 -9.05
C ASN A 68 1.87 -10.83 -8.11
N ASP A 69 3.10 -11.33 -8.12
CA ASP A 69 3.55 -12.33 -7.15
C ASP A 69 3.85 -11.64 -5.81
N LEU A 70 3.59 -12.36 -4.73
CA LEU A 70 3.89 -11.98 -3.36
C LEU A 70 5.17 -12.72 -2.93
N PRO A 71 6.18 -12.04 -2.38
CA PRO A 71 7.39 -12.71 -1.88
C PRO A 71 7.07 -13.75 -0.81
N ASP A 72 7.82 -14.87 -0.80
CA ASP A 72 7.62 -15.96 0.17
C ASP A 72 7.79 -15.49 1.62
N ASP A 73 8.68 -14.52 1.86
CA ASP A 73 8.93 -13.91 3.16
C ASP A 73 7.88 -12.87 3.56
N PHE A 74 6.92 -12.54 2.69
CA PHE A 74 5.85 -11.60 3.05
C PHE A 74 4.95 -12.14 4.16
N CYS A 75 4.78 -13.46 4.25
CA CYS A 75 4.04 -14.09 5.35
C CYS A 75 4.75 -13.96 6.72
N TRP A 76 6.00 -13.49 6.75
CA TRP A 76 6.74 -13.24 7.99
C TRP A 76 6.34 -11.90 8.61
N ASP A 77 5.66 -11.93 9.76
CA ASP A 77 5.32 -10.72 10.49
C ASP A 77 6.55 -10.17 11.25
N PRO A 78 7.06 -8.97 10.90
CA PRO A 78 8.23 -8.41 11.55
C PRO A 78 7.98 -8.03 13.02
N ASN A 79 6.73 -7.77 13.41
CA ASN A 79 6.39 -7.35 14.77
C ASN A 79 6.32 -8.55 15.73
N THR A 80 5.69 -9.64 15.29
CA THR A 80 5.51 -10.85 16.12
C THR A 80 6.62 -11.88 15.94
N LYS A 81 7.46 -11.72 14.91
CA LYS A 81 8.55 -12.65 14.55
C LYS A 81 8.07 -14.08 14.31
N SER A 82 6.94 -14.22 13.61
CA SER A 82 6.38 -15.52 13.24
C SER A 82 5.77 -15.47 11.83
N PHE A 83 5.61 -16.66 11.23
CA PHE A 83 4.84 -16.78 10.00
C PHE A 83 3.35 -16.70 10.32
N GLY A 84 2.65 -15.87 9.57
CA GLY A 84 1.22 -15.66 9.69
C GLY A 84 0.57 -15.35 8.35
N ASP A 85 -0.69 -14.97 8.43
CA ASP A 85 -1.46 -14.56 7.26
C ASP A 85 -0.99 -13.17 6.76
N PRO A 86 -0.67 -12.98 5.46
CA PRO A 86 -0.38 -11.68 4.85
C PRO A 86 -1.35 -10.56 5.23
N VAL A 87 -2.63 -10.87 5.49
CA VAL A 87 -3.63 -9.88 5.90
C VAL A 87 -3.34 -9.21 7.24
N ASN A 88 -2.48 -9.83 8.07
CA ASN A 88 -2.12 -9.30 9.38
C ASN A 88 -1.00 -8.25 9.33
N ARG A 89 -0.31 -8.11 8.19
CA ARG A 89 0.82 -7.19 8.07
C ARG A 89 0.40 -5.72 8.22
N PRO A 90 1.22 -4.88 8.87
CA PRO A 90 0.89 -3.48 9.09
C PRO A 90 0.56 -2.70 7.80
N GLU A 91 1.28 -2.93 6.70
CA GLU A 91 1.07 -2.32 5.38
C GLU A 91 -0.19 -2.83 4.64
N ILE A 92 -0.80 -3.92 5.09
CA ILE A 92 -2.10 -4.41 4.63
C ILE A 92 -3.24 -3.92 5.53
N LYS A 93 -2.96 -3.64 6.80
CA LYS A 93 -3.98 -3.20 7.77
C LYS A 93 -4.14 -1.68 7.83
N HIS A 94 -3.08 -0.91 7.59
CA HIS A 94 -3.06 0.53 7.80
C HIS A 94 -2.76 1.28 6.51
N PRO A 95 -3.53 2.33 6.17
CA PRO A 95 -3.31 3.11 4.95
C PRO A 95 -2.12 4.07 5.07
N THR A 96 -1.65 4.33 6.29
CA THR A 96 -0.48 5.15 6.58
C THR A 96 0.51 4.31 7.37
N VAL A 97 1.69 4.10 6.80
CA VAL A 97 2.83 3.38 7.40
C VAL A 97 4.11 4.06 6.96
N GLU A 98 5.20 3.81 7.67
CA GLU A 98 6.55 4.23 7.28
C GLU A 98 7.42 3.01 7.08
N PHE A 99 8.19 2.99 5.99
CA PHE A 99 9.18 1.96 5.74
C PHE A 99 10.56 2.50 6.06
N ILE A 100 11.37 1.69 6.75
CA ILE A 100 12.81 1.92 6.77
C ILE A 100 13.33 1.54 5.38
N ALA A 101 13.83 2.52 4.63
CA ALA A 101 14.32 2.32 3.27
C ALA A 101 15.54 1.36 3.28
N PRO A 102 15.48 0.21 2.58
CA PRO A 102 16.63 -0.68 2.46
C PRO A 102 17.77 -0.03 1.67
N ASN A 103 18.98 -0.61 1.75
CA ASN A 103 20.18 -0.11 1.07
C ASN A 103 20.00 0.11 -0.44
N GLU A 104 19.09 -0.64 -1.10
CA GLU A 104 18.78 -0.46 -2.53
C GLU A 104 18.20 0.94 -2.88
N TYR A 105 17.75 1.70 -1.88
CA TYR A 105 17.27 3.08 -2.02
C TYR A 105 18.34 4.13 -1.67
N MET A 106 19.49 3.70 -1.17
CA MET A 106 20.61 4.58 -0.82
C MET A 106 21.52 4.69 -2.05
N VAL A 107 21.35 5.78 -2.82
CA VAL A 107 22.20 6.13 -3.98
C VAL A 107 23.36 6.99 -3.52
#